data_AF-A0A922D1P7-F1
#
_entry.id   AF-A0A922D1P7-F1
#
_cell.length_a   1.000
_cell.length_b   1.000
_cell.length_c   1.000
_cell.angle_alpha   90.00
_cell.angle_beta   90.00
_cell.angle_gamma   90.00
#
_symmetry.space_group_name_H-M   'P 1'
#
loop_
_entity.id
_entity.type
_entity.pdbx_description
1 polymer ?
#
loop_
_entity_poly.entity_id
_entity_poly.type
_entity_poly.pdbx_seq_one_letter_code
_entity_poly.pdbx_strand_id
1 'polypeptide(L)' 'MITSASVKKIYRKATLCIHPDKVQQKGVSLKQKYTAENVFDILKEAWKKFNVEELS' A
#
# COMPACT_ATOMS: atom_id res chain seq x y z
N MET A 1 -14.45 -16.22 1.07
CA MET A 1 -14.74 -15.41 -0.13
C MET A 1 -13.85 -14.18 -0.12
N ILE A 2 -13.19 -13.88 -1.23
CA ILE A 2 -12.51 -12.60 -1.42
C ILE A 2 -13.60 -11.59 -1.83
N THR A 3 -13.83 -10.58 -1.00
CA THR A 3 -14.82 -9.52 -1.26
C THR A 3 -14.12 -8.17 -1.42
N SER A 4 -14.71 -7.25 -2.19
CA SER A 4 -14.13 -5.91 -2.40
C SER A 4 -13.95 -5.15 -1.07
N ALA A 5 -14.80 -5.41 -0.07
CA ALA A 5 -14.63 -4.90 1.29
C ALA A 5 -13.39 -5.49 2.01
N SER A 6 -13.12 -6.78 1.84
CA SER A 6 -11.90 -7.42 2.38
C SER A 6 -10.63 -6.86 1.73
N VAL A 7 -10.65 -6.63 0.41
CA VAL A 7 -9.53 -6.03 -0.35
C VAL A 7 -9.28 -4.59 0.13
N LYS A 8 -10.33 -3.77 0.25
CA LYS A 8 -10.27 -2.41 0.84
C LYS A 8 -9.59 -2.38 2.21
N LYS A 9 -9.97 -3.32 3.08
CA LYS A 9 -9.43 -3.42 4.44
C LYS A 9 -7.94 -3.74 4.44
N ILE A 10 -7.51 -4.70 3.62
CA ILE A 10 -6.10 -5.11 3.53
C ILE A 10 -5.26 -4.03 2.86
N TYR A 11 -5.75 -3.40 1.79
CA TYR A 11 -5.09 -2.27 1.15
C TYR A 11 -4.74 -1.18 2.16
N ARG A 12 -5.73 -0.70 2.93
CA ARG A 12 -5.51 0.33 3.97
C ARG A 12 -4.43 -0.06 4.99
N LYS A 13 -4.43 -1.32 5.43
CA LYS A 13 -3.42 -1.84 6.37
C LYS A 13 -2.03 -1.86 5.75
N ALA A 14 -1.92 -2.33 4.50
CA ALA A 14 -0.67 -2.36 3.77
C ALA A 14 -0.13 -0.94 3.58
N THR A 15 -0.93 -0.01 3.06
CA THR A 15 -0.56 1.40 2.84
C THR A 15 -0.03 2.05 4.11
N LEU A 16 -0.63 1.80 5.28
CA LEU A 16 -0.13 2.33 6.56
C LEU A 16 1.23 1.74 6.96
N CYS A 17 1.48 0.46 6.68
CA CYS A 17 2.72 -0.21 7.07
C CYS A 17 3.93 0.35 6.32
N ILE A 18 3.75 0.60 5.01
CA ILE A 18 4.79 1.10 4.11
C ILE A 18 4.73 2.61 3.88
N HIS A 19 3.85 3.33 4.57
CA HIS A 19 3.76 4.79 4.44
C HIS A 19 5.09 5.44 4.88
N PRO A 20 5.62 6.43 4.14
CA PRO A 20 6.91 7.05 4.43
C PRO A 20 7.06 7.51 5.89
N ASP A 21 6.03 8.17 6.44
CA ASP A 21 5.98 8.58 7.86
C ASP A 21 6.15 7.40 8.84
N LYS A 22 5.46 6.28 8.60
CA LYS A 22 5.50 5.11 9.48
C LYS A 22 6.79 4.32 9.35
N VAL A 23 7.34 4.27 8.15
CA VAL A 23 8.64 3.67 7.86
C VAL A 23 9.75 4.49 8.53
N GLN A 24 9.67 5.82 8.44
CA GLN A 24 10.63 6.74 9.07
C GLN A 24 10.62 6.65 10.60
N GLN A 25 9.45 6.55 11.24
CA GLN A 25 9.30 6.37 12.70
C GLN A 25 10.00 5.11 13.23
N LYS A 26 10.19 4.08 12.39
CA LYS A 26 10.82 2.81 12.77
C LYS A 26 12.35 2.80 12.63
N GLY A 27 12.97 3.92 12.24
CA GLY A 27 14.44 4.00 12.13
C GLY A 27 15.04 3.07 11.09
N VAL A 28 14.35 2.84 9.97
CA VAL A 28 14.80 1.89 8.93
C VAL A 28 16.03 2.37 8.16
N SER A 29 16.77 1.43 7.58
CA SER A 29 17.91 1.70 6.69
C SER A 29 17.49 2.35 5.36
N LEU A 30 18.44 2.98 4.67
CA LEU A 30 18.21 3.60 3.35
C LEU A 30 17.66 2.61 2.32
N LYS A 31 18.18 1.38 2.29
CA LYS A 31 17.71 0.31 1.39
C LYS A 31 16.25 -0.05 1.64
N GLN A 32 15.84 -0.07 2.90
CA GLN A 32 14.46 -0.35 3.29
C GLN A 32 13.52 0.81 2.95
N LYS A 33 13.97 2.07 3.08
CA LYS A 33 13.19 3.23 2.60
C LYS A 33 12.90 3.14 1.11
N TYR A 34 13.93 2.93 0.31
CA TYR A 34 13.78 2.82 -1.15
C TYR A 34 12.87 1.67 -1.56
N THR A 35 12.99 0.54 -0.85
CA THR A 35 12.11 -0.62 -1.07
C THR A 35 10.66 -0.29 -0.69
N ALA A 36 10.43 0.40 0.44
CA ALA A 36 9.10 0.79 0.87
C ALA A 36 8.44 1.78 -0.09
N GLU A 37 9.20 2.74 -0.63
CA GLU A 37 8.73 3.69 -1.65
C GLU A 37 8.31 2.97 -2.94
N ASN A 38 9.17 2.11 -3.50
CA ASN A 38 8.84 1.35 -4.70
C ASN A 38 7.59 0.46 -4.51
N VAL A 39 7.49 -0.21 -3.35
CA VAL A 39 6.32 -1.04 -3.03
C VAL A 39 5.06 -0.18 -2.85
N PHE A 40 5.19 1.02 -2.29
CA PHE A 40 4.07 1.95 -2.10
C PHE A 40 3.48 2.40 -3.43
N ASP A 41 4.33 2.74 -4.40
CA ASP A 41 3.90 3.17 -5.72
C ASP A 41 3.19 2.05 -6.49
N ILE A 42 3.76 0.84 -6.50
CA ILE A 42 3.12 -0.34 -7.11
C ILE A 42 1.76 -0.62 -6.47
N LEU A 43 1.68 -0.56 -5.14
CA LEU A 43 0.45 -0.79 -4.40
C LEU A 43 -0.62 0.27 -4.74
N LYS A 44 -0.21 1.54 -4.91
CA LYS A 44 -1.11 2.64 -5.31
C LYS A 44 -1.65 2.44 -6.73
N GLU A 45 -0.79 2.02 -7.65
CA GLU A 45 -1.18 1.78 -9.04
C GLU A 45 -2.18 0.63 -9.15
N ALA A 46 -1.90 -0.49 -8.47
CA ALA A 46 -2.81 -1.64 -8.43
C ALA A 46 -4.17 -1.26 -7.82
N TRP A 47 -4.16 -0.46 -6.76
CA TRP A 47 -5.39 0.06 -6.15
C TRP A 47 -6.19 0.96 -7.07
N LYS A 48 -5.52 1.81 -7.85
CA LYS A 48 -6.20 2.66 -8.85
C LYS A 48 -6.92 1.79 -9.89
N LYS A 49 -6.26 0.77 -10.43
CA LYS A 49 -6.88 -0.19 -11.38
C LYS A 49 -8.08 -0.90 -10.76
N PHE A 50 -7.91 -1.42 -9.54
CA PHE A 50 -8.99 -2.07 -8.80
C PHE A 50 -10.23 -1.17 -8.60
N ASN A 51 -10.07 0.10 -8.21
CA ASN A 51 -11.23 0.98 -8.06
C ASN A 51 -11.91 1.32 -9.39
N VAL A 52 -11.15 1.41 -10.49
CA VAL A 52 -11.72 1.68 -11.81
C VAL A 52 -12.50 0.47 -12.33
N GLU A 53 -12.04 -0.76 -12.08
CA GLU A 53 -12.72 -1.96 -12.57
C GLU A 53 -13.90 -2.43 -11.69
N GLU A 54 -13.83 -2.22 -10.37
CA GLU A 54 -14.79 -2.82 -9.42
C GLU A 54 -15.76 -1.83 -8.75
N LEU A 55 -15.54 -0.51 -8.89
CA LEU A 55 -16.38 0.53 -8.27
C LEU A 55 -16.89 1.59 -9.25
N SER A 56 -16.73 1.33 -10.55
CA SER A 56 -17.37 2.11 -11.62
C SER A 56 -18.80 1.67 -11.87
#